data_AF-A0A1M4XK43-F1
#
_entry.id   AF-A0A1M4XK43-F1
#
_cell.length_a   1.000
_cell.length_b   1.000
_cell.length_c   1.000
_cell.angle_alpha   90.00
_cell.angle_beta   90.00
_cell.angle_gamma   90.00
#
_symmetry.space_group_name_H-M   'P 1'
#
loop_
_entity.id
_entity.type
_entity.pdbx_description
1 polymer ?
#
loop_
_entity_poly.entity_id
_entity_poly.type
_entity_poly.pdbx_seq_one_letter_code
_entity_poly.pdbx_strand_id
1 'polypeptide(L)'
;MKLRNLFLAGIAAFAMASCSNEVEGVDNGGNSNTEKNATMSFSIGFPTAPRAATIDVGTKEEQTVQNVTVVLVYNNGSPIQVLKFSTENENDLTQEGTSIKTASREVYAGKGVAYVYINPTIEINASNYSSATVKAAYTTTLDGLTNNIAQDNNFVMSGNDVFEAEAGNSNNRAGVKVSRVAAKIIEESPETAFTATDNSKLKITLLSYTFTNLNKESNMLPGTIFKPEVASTGYFQNFVREYNFQTFESVGMAKKDIKGENEEIDNVTYCLENDNSSATTQVLYKAQVVFENENVKNLYEVVNGDKAGLYASFDDLNAAYGGQLETDAYGNLNDGADYADFNEYGIRKYTDGICYYAQDIITTSDNKAKIVRNNIYKLEVMSIRGIGEPGIDTPTPGDPITMLALDITEEAWTINENGFSL
;
A
#
# COMPACT_ATOMS: atom_id res chain seq x y z
N MET A 1 -23.22 -74.34 -21.27
CA MET A 1 -23.22 -72.86 -21.25
C MET A 1 -21.92 -72.37 -21.87
N LYS A 2 -22.05 -71.62 -22.99
CA LYS A 2 -21.16 -70.58 -23.57
C LYS A 2 -19.63 -70.83 -23.51
N LEU A 3 -18.95 -71.26 -24.58
CA LEU A 3 -18.34 -70.46 -25.68
C LEU A 3 -17.87 -69.04 -25.28
N ARG A 4 -16.73 -68.48 -25.70
CA ARG A 4 -15.44 -68.88 -26.30
C ARG A 4 -14.68 -67.55 -26.44
N ASN A 5 -13.37 -67.54 -26.17
CA ASN A 5 -12.28 -66.80 -26.84
C ASN A 5 -12.40 -65.29 -27.23
N LEU A 6 -11.30 -64.56 -26.91
CA LEU A 6 -10.43 -63.79 -27.83
C LEU A 6 -10.53 -62.25 -27.97
N PHE A 7 -9.31 -61.68 -28.12
CA PHE A 7 -8.90 -60.37 -28.69
C PHE A 7 -9.07 -59.13 -27.79
N LEU A 8 -8.06 -58.32 -27.42
CA LEU A 8 -6.85 -57.77 -28.07
C LEU A 8 -7.08 -57.09 -29.43
N ALA A 9 -6.77 -55.79 -29.48
CA ALA A 9 -6.75 -54.84 -30.60
C ALA A 9 -8.01 -53.97 -30.79
N GLY A 10 -7.79 -52.65 -30.81
CA GLY A 10 -8.68 -51.68 -31.44
C GLY A 10 -9.23 -50.55 -30.56
N ILE A 11 -8.38 -49.68 -29.98
CA ILE A 11 -8.84 -48.29 -29.72
C ILE A 11 -8.59 -47.52 -31.01
N ALA A 12 -9.63 -47.54 -31.84
CA ALA A 12 -9.73 -46.74 -33.04
C ALA A 12 -9.87 -45.26 -32.66
N ALA A 13 -9.17 -44.42 -33.42
CA ALA A 13 -9.28 -42.98 -33.41
C ALA A 13 -10.73 -42.53 -33.63
N PHE A 14 -11.28 -41.79 -32.67
CA PHE A 14 -12.47 -40.98 -32.89
C PHE A 14 -12.02 -39.62 -33.42
N ALA A 15 -12.08 -39.47 -34.74
CA ALA A 15 -12.26 -38.16 -35.36
C ALA A 15 -13.66 -37.67 -34.99
N MET A 16 -13.77 -36.71 -34.08
CA MET A 16 -15.02 -35.97 -33.90
C MET A 16 -14.92 -34.69 -34.72
N ALA A 17 -15.74 -34.67 -35.76
CA ALA A 17 -16.00 -33.52 -36.60
C ALA A 17 -16.56 -32.36 -35.76
N SER A 18 -15.97 -31.20 -35.98
CA SER A 18 -16.50 -29.88 -35.62
C SER A 18 -17.94 -29.72 -36.12
N CYS A 19 -18.84 -29.29 -35.24
CA CYS A 19 -20.04 -28.58 -35.65
C CYS A 19 -19.97 -27.15 -35.10
N SER A 20 -19.79 -26.26 -36.07
CA SER A 20 -19.88 -24.81 -36.01
C SER A 20 -21.16 -24.32 -35.35
N ASN A 21 -21.04 -23.31 -34.49
CA ASN A 21 -22.03 -22.23 -34.48
C ASN A 21 -21.37 -21.03 -35.14
N GLU A 22 -21.77 -20.78 -36.39
CA GLU A 22 -21.38 -19.59 -37.14
C GLU A 22 -22.04 -18.36 -36.50
N VAL A 23 -21.22 -17.37 -36.19
CA VAL A 23 -21.64 -15.97 -36.24
C VAL A 23 -20.74 -15.33 -37.29
N GLU A 24 -21.31 -15.11 -38.48
CA GLU A 24 -20.71 -14.33 -39.55
C GLU A 24 -20.43 -12.90 -39.04
N GLY A 25 -19.18 -12.47 -39.18
CA GLY A 25 -18.74 -11.13 -38.78
C GLY A 25 -17.31 -10.82 -39.22
N VAL A 26 -17.17 -10.45 -40.50
CA VAL A 26 -16.04 -9.73 -41.13
C VAL A 26 -14.68 -10.42 -41.12
N ASP A 27 -14.40 -11.08 -42.24
CA ASP A 27 -13.07 -11.51 -42.68
C ASP A 27 -12.21 -10.28 -43.02
N ASN A 28 -11.09 -10.11 -42.31
CA ASN A 28 -10.05 -9.17 -42.70
C ASN A 28 -8.68 -9.85 -42.55
N GLY A 29 -8.30 -10.58 -43.59
CA GLY A 29 -6.93 -10.87 -44.04
C GLY A 29 -5.82 -10.78 -42.99
N GLY A 30 -5.57 -11.91 -42.32
CA GLY A 30 -4.44 -12.13 -41.44
C GLY A 30 -4.29 -13.61 -41.12
N ASN A 31 -3.62 -14.34 -42.01
CA ASN A 31 -3.36 -15.78 -41.97
C ASN A 31 -2.91 -16.30 -40.59
N SER A 32 -3.77 -17.06 -39.89
CA SER A 32 -3.36 -18.21 -39.06
C SER A 32 -4.57 -19.08 -38.68
N ASN A 33 -4.93 -20.03 -39.57
CA ASN A 33 -5.73 -21.21 -39.22
C ASN A 33 -4.91 -22.17 -38.34
N THR A 34 -4.37 -21.68 -37.22
CA THR A 34 -3.89 -22.56 -36.15
C THR A 34 -5.11 -22.94 -35.36
N GLU A 35 -5.55 -24.19 -35.45
CA GLU A 35 -6.53 -24.73 -34.50
C GLU A 35 -5.86 -24.89 -33.13
N LYS A 36 -6.61 -24.72 -32.04
CA LYS A 36 -6.14 -25.07 -30.70
C LYS A 36 -5.86 -26.57 -30.68
N ASN A 37 -4.67 -26.96 -30.28
CA ASN A 37 -4.19 -28.35 -30.42
C ASN A 37 -3.41 -28.83 -29.19
N ALA A 38 -3.54 -28.13 -28.06
CA ALA A 38 -2.97 -28.49 -26.77
C ALA A 38 -3.98 -28.16 -25.66
N THR A 39 -3.83 -28.78 -24.48
CA THR A 39 -4.54 -28.32 -23.27
C THR A 39 -3.57 -27.95 -22.17
N MET A 40 -3.92 -26.92 -21.40
CA MET A 40 -3.04 -26.34 -20.39
C MET A 40 -3.80 -25.96 -19.12
N SER A 41 -3.15 -26.19 -17.98
CA SER A 41 -3.56 -25.69 -16.65
C SER A 41 -2.46 -24.83 -16.05
N PHE A 42 -2.82 -23.94 -15.13
CA PHE A 42 -1.89 -23.02 -14.47
C PHE A 42 -1.83 -23.33 -12.98
N SER A 43 -0.62 -23.30 -12.41
CA SER A 43 -0.38 -23.31 -10.97
C SER A 43 0.03 -21.91 -10.56
N ILE A 44 -0.82 -21.21 -9.83
CA ILE A 44 -0.63 -19.82 -9.45
C ILE A 44 -0.14 -19.79 -8.00
N GLY A 45 1.14 -19.47 -7.83
CA GLY A 45 1.81 -19.47 -6.53
C GLY A 45 1.79 -18.10 -5.89
N PHE A 46 1.44 -18.03 -4.61
CA PHE A 46 1.56 -16.81 -3.83
C PHE A 46 2.97 -16.62 -3.26
N PRO A 47 3.30 -15.43 -2.77
CA PRO A 47 4.56 -15.17 -2.08
C PRO A 47 4.64 -15.98 -0.79
N THR A 48 5.70 -16.76 -0.65
CA THR A 48 6.03 -17.54 0.56
C THR A 48 7.34 -17.05 1.14
N ALA A 49 7.43 -16.89 2.45
CA ALA A 49 8.72 -16.61 3.10
C ALA A 49 9.55 -17.89 3.27
N PRO A 50 10.90 -17.76 3.33
CA PRO A 50 11.75 -18.87 3.71
C PRO A 50 11.44 -19.33 5.14
N ARG A 51 11.47 -20.64 5.38
CA ARG A 51 11.09 -21.37 6.62
C ARG A 51 11.66 -20.84 7.96
N ALA A 52 12.54 -19.84 7.96
CA ALA A 52 13.28 -19.36 9.12
C ALA A 52 13.04 -17.88 9.48
N ALA A 53 12.14 -17.18 8.76
CA ALA A 53 11.79 -15.80 9.11
C ALA A 53 10.66 -15.78 10.16
N THR A 54 10.71 -14.82 11.08
CA THR A 54 9.50 -14.34 11.78
C THR A 54 8.65 -13.68 10.71
N ILE A 55 7.41 -14.14 10.54
CA ILE A 55 6.58 -13.79 9.39
C ILE A 55 5.22 -13.38 9.91
N ASP A 56 4.82 -12.15 9.60
CA ASP A 56 3.42 -11.78 9.66
C ASP A 56 2.68 -12.37 8.44
N VAL A 57 1.74 -13.26 8.74
CA VAL A 57 0.97 -13.98 7.74
C VAL A 57 -0.28 -13.17 7.43
N GLY A 58 -0.57 -12.96 6.15
CA GLY A 58 -1.79 -12.26 5.77
C GLY A 58 -3.05 -12.93 6.31
N THR A 59 -4.12 -12.16 6.45
CA THR A 59 -5.42 -12.71 6.87
C THR A 59 -5.99 -13.63 5.79
N LYS A 60 -7.02 -14.40 6.15
CA LYS A 60 -7.77 -15.22 5.19
C LYS A 60 -8.36 -14.38 4.06
N GLU A 61 -8.93 -13.24 4.41
CA GLU A 61 -9.58 -12.32 3.49
C GLU A 61 -8.57 -11.70 2.51
N GLU A 62 -7.34 -11.48 2.95
CA GLU A 62 -6.26 -10.94 2.12
C GLU A 62 -5.75 -11.91 1.04
N GLN A 63 -6.10 -13.20 1.12
CA GLN A 63 -5.57 -14.26 0.25
C GLN A 63 -6.64 -15.03 -0.54
N THR A 64 -7.93 -14.75 -0.33
CA THR A 64 -9.01 -15.41 -1.08
C THR A 64 -8.93 -15.08 -2.57
N VAL A 65 -9.11 -16.11 -3.40
CA VAL A 65 -9.19 -16.00 -4.86
C VAL A 65 -10.60 -16.32 -5.30
N GLN A 66 -11.24 -15.37 -5.98
CA GLN A 66 -12.56 -15.56 -6.55
C GLN A 66 -12.48 -15.65 -8.07
N ASN A 67 -11.68 -14.77 -8.69
CA ASN A 67 -11.59 -14.67 -10.15
C ASN A 67 -10.14 -14.68 -10.61
N VAL A 68 -9.85 -15.42 -11.68
CA VAL A 68 -8.53 -15.47 -12.32
C VAL A 68 -8.68 -15.22 -13.82
N THR A 69 -7.94 -14.26 -14.34
CA THR A 69 -7.76 -14.07 -15.78
C THR A 69 -6.31 -14.38 -16.16
N VAL A 70 -6.12 -15.27 -17.14
CA VAL A 70 -4.83 -15.61 -17.73
C VAL A 70 -4.80 -15.14 -19.18
N VAL A 71 -3.81 -14.32 -19.54
CA VAL A 71 -3.59 -13.86 -20.90
C VAL A 71 -2.31 -14.50 -21.44
N LEU A 72 -2.43 -15.29 -22.50
CA LEU A 72 -1.33 -15.97 -23.16
C LEU A 72 -0.89 -15.17 -24.38
N VAL A 73 0.36 -14.73 -24.36
CA VAL A 73 1.00 -13.99 -25.45
C VAL A 73 2.11 -14.86 -26.02
N TYR A 74 1.91 -15.34 -27.25
CA TYR A 74 2.82 -16.28 -27.90
C TYR A 74 3.95 -15.56 -28.65
N ASN A 75 5.16 -16.13 -28.61
CA ASN A 75 6.36 -15.52 -29.22
C ASN A 75 6.32 -15.52 -30.77
N ASN A 76 5.54 -16.39 -31.37
CA ASN A 76 5.53 -16.69 -32.81
C ASN A 76 4.43 -15.94 -33.59
N GLY A 77 3.81 -14.93 -32.99
CA GLY A 77 2.72 -14.17 -33.63
C GLY A 77 1.37 -14.91 -33.68
N SER A 78 1.22 -16.04 -32.98
CA SER A 78 -0.09 -16.65 -32.70
C SER A 78 -0.99 -15.67 -31.92
N PRO A 79 -2.32 -15.78 -32.06
CA PRO A 79 -3.25 -14.83 -31.44
C PRO A 79 -3.13 -14.84 -29.91
N ILE A 80 -3.29 -13.66 -29.32
CA ILE A 80 -3.39 -13.54 -27.86
C ILE A 80 -4.64 -14.26 -27.40
N GLN A 81 -4.49 -15.15 -26.43
CA GLN A 81 -5.60 -15.92 -25.88
C GLN A 81 -5.89 -15.49 -24.46
N VAL A 82 -7.16 -15.22 -24.15
CA VAL A 82 -7.64 -14.86 -22.81
C VAL A 82 -8.42 -16.04 -22.26
N LEU A 83 -8.05 -16.49 -21.06
CA LEU A 83 -8.70 -17.56 -20.31
C LEU A 83 -9.22 -16.97 -19.00
N LYS A 84 -10.47 -17.27 -18.65
CA LYS A 84 -11.11 -16.82 -17.41
C LYS A 84 -11.51 -18.04 -16.58
N PHE A 85 -11.30 -17.95 -15.27
CA PHE A 85 -11.65 -18.95 -14.28
C PHE A 85 -12.29 -18.24 -13.09
N SER A 86 -13.26 -18.88 -12.46
CA SER A 86 -13.98 -18.32 -11.33
C SER A 86 -14.38 -19.41 -10.34
N THR A 87 -14.44 -19.08 -9.05
CA THR A 87 -15.02 -19.97 -8.03
C THR A 87 -16.53 -20.20 -8.24
N GLU A 88 -17.20 -19.35 -9.03
CA GLU A 88 -18.60 -19.55 -9.43
C GLU A 88 -18.79 -20.75 -10.37
N ASN A 89 -17.73 -21.13 -11.10
CA ASN A 89 -17.74 -22.31 -11.95
C ASN A 89 -17.10 -23.48 -11.19
N GLU A 90 -17.88 -24.53 -10.95
CA GLU A 90 -17.40 -25.70 -10.22
C GLU A 90 -16.14 -26.29 -10.91
N ASN A 91 -15.08 -26.52 -10.12
CA ASN A 91 -13.79 -27.08 -10.55
C ASN A 91 -12.91 -26.15 -11.42
N ASP A 92 -13.29 -24.90 -11.67
CA ASP A 92 -12.43 -23.96 -12.42
C ASP A 92 -11.15 -23.61 -11.64
N LEU A 93 -11.25 -23.55 -10.31
CA LEU A 93 -10.16 -23.25 -9.40
C LEU A 93 -10.12 -24.31 -8.29
N THR A 94 -8.94 -24.82 -8.00
CA THR A 94 -8.71 -25.79 -6.94
C THR A 94 -7.47 -25.40 -6.17
N GLN A 95 -7.55 -25.42 -4.84
CA GLN A 95 -6.40 -25.10 -4.01
C GLN A 95 -5.47 -26.31 -3.86
N GLU A 96 -4.16 -26.06 -3.95
CA GLU A 96 -3.12 -27.01 -3.60
C GLU A 96 -2.03 -26.34 -2.76
N GLY A 97 -2.10 -26.53 -1.44
CA GLY A 97 -1.18 -25.88 -0.50
C GLY A 97 -1.23 -24.36 -0.66
N THR A 98 -0.07 -23.77 -0.94
CA THR A 98 0.16 -22.33 -1.14
C THR A 98 -0.05 -21.86 -2.59
N SER A 99 -0.82 -22.61 -3.38
CA SER A 99 -1.09 -22.30 -4.79
C SER A 99 -2.54 -22.57 -5.16
N ILE A 100 -3.01 -21.88 -6.20
CA ILE A 100 -4.29 -22.15 -6.85
C ILE A 100 -4.01 -22.78 -8.21
N LYS A 101 -4.62 -23.94 -8.47
CA LYS A 101 -4.64 -24.57 -9.78
C LYS A 101 -5.90 -24.21 -10.55
N THR A 102 -5.74 -23.96 -11.84
CA THR A 102 -6.87 -23.77 -12.75
C THR A 102 -7.30 -25.10 -13.37
N ALA A 103 -8.55 -25.20 -13.80
CA ALA A 103 -8.98 -26.22 -14.74
C ALA A 103 -8.14 -26.16 -16.04
N SER A 104 -8.03 -27.30 -16.73
CA SER A 104 -7.42 -27.34 -18.06
C SER A 104 -8.30 -26.64 -19.10
N ARG A 105 -7.68 -25.87 -19.99
CA ARG A 105 -8.33 -25.24 -21.15
C ARG A 105 -7.56 -25.54 -22.43
N GLU A 106 -8.27 -25.58 -23.55
CA GLU A 106 -7.64 -25.70 -24.87
C GLU A 106 -6.87 -24.42 -25.21
N VAL A 107 -5.64 -24.60 -25.71
CA VAL A 107 -4.71 -23.53 -26.07
C VAL A 107 -4.01 -23.87 -27.41
N TYR A 108 -3.35 -22.88 -28.00
CA TYR A 108 -2.44 -23.13 -29.11
C TYR A 108 -1.14 -23.73 -28.58
N ALA A 109 -0.57 -24.70 -29.30
CA ALA A 109 0.79 -25.13 -29.01
C ALA A 109 1.78 -23.99 -29.31
N GLY A 110 2.78 -23.83 -28.45
CA GLY A 110 3.78 -22.78 -28.59
C GLY A 110 4.39 -22.35 -27.26
N LYS A 111 5.30 -21.38 -27.34
CA LYS A 111 5.96 -20.76 -26.18
C LYS A 111 5.57 -19.28 -26.12
N GLY A 112 5.51 -18.74 -24.91
CA GLY A 112 5.13 -17.35 -24.71
C GLY A 112 5.24 -16.90 -23.26
N VAL A 113 4.55 -15.81 -22.95
CA VAL A 113 4.39 -15.27 -21.59
C VAL A 113 2.92 -15.37 -21.18
N ALA A 114 2.69 -15.90 -19.98
CA ALA A 114 1.39 -15.97 -19.35
C ALA A 114 1.28 -14.84 -18.32
N TYR A 115 0.36 -13.91 -18.54
CA TYR A 115 0.04 -12.85 -17.59
C TYR A 115 -1.16 -13.28 -16.76
N VAL A 116 -1.04 -13.30 -15.45
CA VAL A 116 -2.07 -13.74 -14.51
C VAL A 116 -2.55 -12.57 -13.68
N TYR A 117 -3.87 -12.46 -13.58
CA TYR A 117 -4.57 -11.46 -12.79
C TYR A 117 -5.57 -12.15 -11.88
N ILE A 118 -5.44 -11.93 -10.58
CA ILE A 118 -6.39 -12.38 -9.56
C ILE A 118 -7.25 -11.21 -9.16
N ASN A 119 -8.56 -11.46 -9.07
CA ASN A 119 -9.57 -10.51 -8.62
C ASN A 119 -9.44 -9.11 -9.27
N PRO A 120 -9.21 -8.99 -10.59
CA PRO A 120 -8.97 -7.68 -11.20
C PRO A 120 -10.22 -6.79 -11.08
N THR A 121 -10.01 -5.51 -10.80
CA THR A 121 -11.10 -4.51 -10.68
C THR A 121 -11.63 -4.02 -12.04
N ILE A 122 -10.96 -4.40 -13.13
CA ILE A 122 -11.35 -4.12 -14.51
C ILE A 122 -11.28 -5.39 -15.34
N GLU A 123 -11.98 -5.42 -16.48
CA GLU A 123 -11.84 -6.53 -17.41
C GLU A 123 -10.45 -6.52 -18.08
N ILE A 124 -9.74 -7.65 -17.97
CA ILE A 124 -8.47 -7.88 -18.64
C ILE A 124 -8.71 -8.63 -19.96
N ASN A 125 -8.10 -8.14 -21.03
CA ASN A 125 -8.25 -8.66 -22.38
C ASN A 125 -6.97 -8.46 -23.23
N ALA A 126 -7.03 -8.84 -24.50
CA ALA A 126 -5.87 -8.80 -25.39
C ALA A 126 -5.29 -7.39 -25.66
N SER A 127 -6.04 -6.31 -25.44
CA SER A 127 -5.59 -4.95 -25.71
C SER A 127 -5.00 -4.22 -24.49
N ASN A 128 -5.31 -4.67 -23.26
CA ASN A 128 -4.88 -3.99 -22.03
C ASN A 128 -4.02 -4.83 -21.07
N TYR A 129 -3.79 -6.12 -21.36
CA TYR A 129 -3.07 -7.03 -20.45
C TYR A 129 -1.66 -6.60 -20.03
N SER A 130 -1.02 -5.64 -20.69
CA SER A 130 0.33 -5.16 -20.34
C SER A 130 0.33 -3.73 -19.80
N SER A 131 -0.80 -3.03 -19.90
CA SER A 131 -0.95 -1.61 -19.54
C SER A 131 -2.08 -1.35 -18.54
N ALA A 132 -2.74 -2.41 -18.06
CA ALA A 132 -3.80 -2.31 -17.07
C ALA A 132 -3.31 -1.63 -15.78
N THR A 133 -4.08 -0.66 -15.29
CA THR A 133 -3.84 0.04 -14.03
C THR A 133 -4.98 -0.17 -13.05
N VAL A 134 -4.70 0.02 -11.76
CA VAL A 134 -5.70 0.14 -10.69
C VAL A 134 -5.75 1.57 -10.18
N LYS A 135 -6.93 2.00 -9.73
CA LYS A 135 -7.14 3.31 -9.13
C LYS A 135 -7.70 3.17 -7.73
N ALA A 136 -7.02 3.77 -6.76
CA ALA A 136 -7.51 3.86 -5.39
C ALA A 136 -8.74 4.78 -5.32
N ALA A 137 -9.68 4.44 -4.45
CA ALA A 137 -10.94 5.15 -4.24
C ALA A 137 -10.89 6.04 -2.99
N TYR A 138 -9.77 6.72 -2.73
CA TYR A 138 -9.67 7.66 -1.62
C TYR A 138 -10.71 8.77 -1.76
N THR A 139 -11.50 8.99 -0.70
CA THR A 139 -12.47 10.08 -0.61
C THR A 139 -12.09 11.00 0.54
N THR A 140 -12.31 10.55 1.78
CA THR A 140 -12.08 11.31 3.02
C THR A 140 -11.41 10.49 4.11
N THR A 141 -11.03 9.23 3.84
CA THR A 141 -10.38 8.33 4.80
C THR A 141 -9.09 7.76 4.21
N LEU A 142 -8.24 7.17 5.07
CA LEU A 142 -7.03 6.46 4.65
C LEU A 142 -7.34 5.10 3.99
N ASP A 143 -8.59 4.65 4.04
CA ASP A 143 -9.02 3.32 3.56
C ASP A 143 -9.39 3.30 2.08
N GLY A 144 -8.69 4.08 1.24
CA GLY A 144 -9.03 4.24 -0.17
C GLY A 144 -8.96 2.97 -1.01
N LEU A 145 -8.35 1.89 -0.51
CA LEU A 145 -8.22 0.61 -1.21
C LEU A 145 -9.23 -0.45 -0.74
N THR A 146 -9.86 -0.30 0.44
CA THR A 146 -10.67 -1.36 1.07
C THR A 146 -11.98 -1.67 0.35
N ASN A 147 -12.43 -0.77 -0.53
CA ASN A 147 -13.64 -0.98 -1.32
C ASN A 147 -13.36 -1.47 -2.75
N ASN A 148 -12.09 -1.69 -3.13
CA ASN A 148 -11.77 -2.15 -4.48
C ASN A 148 -10.51 -3.03 -4.59
N ILE A 149 -9.32 -2.50 -4.29
CA ILE A 149 -8.03 -3.15 -4.58
C ILE A 149 -7.62 -4.11 -3.46
N ALA A 150 -7.88 -3.69 -2.22
CA ALA A 150 -7.64 -4.43 -0.98
C ALA A 150 -8.99 -4.73 -0.30
N GLN A 151 -10.00 -5.06 -1.10
CA GLN A 151 -11.31 -5.45 -0.59
C GLN A 151 -11.24 -6.86 0.00
N ASP A 152 -11.87 -7.04 1.16
CA ASP A 152 -11.99 -8.34 1.80
C ASP A 152 -12.40 -9.42 0.81
N ASN A 153 -11.64 -10.51 0.80
CA ASN A 153 -11.79 -11.65 -0.10
C ASN A 153 -11.56 -11.37 -1.59
N ASN A 154 -11.13 -10.17 -1.96
CA ASN A 154 -11.06 -9.72 -3.34
C ASN A 154 -9.80 -8.89 -3.64
N PHE A 155 -8.68 -9.22 -2.99
CA PHE A 155 -7.41 -8.52 -3.19
C PHE A 155 -6.91 -8.71 -4.62
N VAL A 156 -6.58 -7.58 -5.28
CA VAL A 156 -6.00 -7.60 -6.63
C VAL A 156 -4.57 -8.09 -6.55
N MET A 157 -4.26 -9.14 -7.30
CA MET A 157 -2.89 -9.66 -7.44
C MET A 157 -2.57 -9.89 -8.90
N SER A 158 -1.29 -9.83 -9.24
CA SER A 158 -0.88 -10.12 -10.60
C SER A 158 0.55 -10.63 -10.67
N GLY A 159 0.88 -11.20 -11.82
CA GLY A 159 2.23 -11.63 -12.15
C GLY A 159 2.31 -12.14 -13.57
N ASN A 160 3.51 -12.51 -14.00
CA ASN A 160 3.72 -13.15 -15.27
C ASN A 160 4.91 -14.11 -15.21
N ASP A 161 4.86 -15.13 -16.04
CA ASP A 161 5.97 -16.06 -16.24
C ASP A 161 5.92 -16.65 -17.65
N VAL A 162 7.00 -17.29 -18.07
CA VAL A 162 7.07 -18.00 -19.34
C VAL A 162 6.24 -19.29 -19.31
N PHE A 163 5.66 -19.65 -20.45
CA PHE A 163 4.93 -20.91 -20.61
C PHE A 163 5.34 -21.64 -21.89
N GLU A 164 5.12 -22.95 -21.91
CA GLU A 164 5.26 -23.80 -23.09
C GLU A 164 4.10 -24.79 -23.15
N ALA A 165 3.47 -24.89 -24.32
CA ALA A 165 2.39 -25.82 -24.62
C ALA A 165 2.79 -26.71 -25.81
N GLU A 166 2.87 -28.01 -25.57
CA GLU A 166 3.17 -29.01 -26.60
C GLU A 166 1.89 -29.49 -27.28
N ALA A 167 1.91 -29.54 -28.61
CA ALA A 167 0.79 -30.05 -29.40
C ALA A 167 0.48 -31.51 -29.09
N GLY A 168 -0.81 -31.86 -28.98
CA GLY A 168 -1.28 -33.20 -28.65
C GLY A 168 -1.06 -33.62 -27.19
N ASN A 169 -0.41 -32.79 -26.38
CA ASN A 169 -0.23 -33.03 -24.95
C ASN A 169 -1.45 -32.51 -24.18
N SER A 170 -2.09 -33.40 -23.41
CA SER A 170 -3.26 -33.06 -22.60
C SER A 170 -2.92 -32.55 -21.18
N ASN A 171 -1.64 -32.53 -20.83
CA ASN A 171 -1.14 -32.27 -19.48
C ASN A 171 -0.13 -31.12 -19.41
N ASN A 172 -0.19 -30.14 -20.31
CA ASN A 172 0.69 -28.96 -20.21
C ASN A 172 0.38 -28.18 -18.91
N ARG A 173 1.44 -27.71 -18.25
CA ARG A 173 1.35 -26.96 -16.98
C ARG A 173 2.34 -25.81 -17.00
N ALA A 174 1.91 -24.63 -16.53
CA ALA A 174 2.82 -23.53 -16.22
C ALA A 174 2.62 -23.07 -14.78
N GLY A 175 3.71 -22.67 -14.14
CA GLY A 175 3.70 -21.98 -12.86
C GLY A 175 3.75 -20.48 -13.10
N VAL A 176 2.95 -19.70 -12.37
CA VAL A 176 3.06 -18.23 -12.37
C VAL A 176 3.02 -17.76 -10.93
N LYS A 177 4.01 -16.95 -10.52
CA LYS A 177 3.97 -16.29 -9.21
C LYS A 177 3.23 -14.97 -9.32
N VAL A 178 2.43 -14.67 -8.32
CA VAL A 178 1.66 -13.42 -8.22
C VAL A 178 1.99 -12.70 -6.94
N SER A 179 1.84 -11.37 -6.95
CA SER A 179 1.96 -10.51 -5.78
C SER A 179 0.75 -9.60 -5.69
N ARG A 180 0.33 -9.24 -4.47
CA ARG A 180 -0.66 -8.19 -4.26
C ARG A 180 -0.16 -6.89 -4.89
N VAL A 181 -1.08 -6.13 -5.48
CA VAL A 181 -0.77 -4.80 -6.02
C VAL A 181 -0.63 -3.76 -4.90
N ALA A 182 -1.31 -3.99 -3.77
CA ALA A 182 -1.21 -3.16 -2.58
C ALA A 182 0.00 -3.51 -1.70
N ALA A 183 0.44 -2.56 -0.88
CA ALA A 183 1.21 -2.75 0.33
C ALA A 183 0.31 -2.55 1.57
N LYS A 184 0.77 -3.01 2.72
CA LYS A 184 0.07 -2.89 4.01
C LYS A 184 0.93 -2.07 4.96
N ILE A 185 0.37 -1.06 5.61
CA ILE A 185 1.01 -0.30 6.68
C ILE A 185 0.22 -0.55 7.97
N ILE A 186 0.91 -0.87 9.05
CA ILE A 186 0.33 -1.10 10.37
C ILE A 186 0.98 -0.11 11.34
N GLU A 187 0.16 0.66 12.04
CA GLU A 187 0.62 1.59 13.08
C GLU A 187 0.43 0.94 14.45
N GLU A 188 1.49 0.84 15.24
CA GLU A 188 1.55 0.05 16.48
C GLU A 188 2.05 0.88 17.68
N SER A 189 2.23 2.20 17.51
CA SER A 189 2.77 3.04 18.58
C SER A 189 1.85 3.06 19.81
N PRO A 190 2.43 3.08 21.03
CA PRO A 190 1.67 3.00 22.25
C PRO A 190 0.79 4.24 22.48
N GLU A 191 -0.36 4.03 23.13
CA GLU A 191 -1.24 5.11 23.59
C GLU A 191 -0.66 5.87 24.81
N THR A 192 0.33 5.27 25.48
CA THR A 192 0.92 5.86 26.69
C THR A 192 1.86 7.01 26.36
N ALA A 193 1.88 8.03 27.22
CA ALA A 193 2.77 9.18 27.06
C ALA A 193 4.26 8.80 27.11
N PHE A 194 5.02 9.31 26.16
CA PHE A 194 6.48 9.28 26.14
C PHE A 194 7.04 10.35 27.08
N THR A 195 8.12 10.03 27.79
CA THR A 195 8.92 11.05 28.49
C THR A 195 10.00 11.53 27.53
N ALA A 196 10.03 12.83 27.25
CA ALA A 196 11.02 13.35 26.31
C ALA A 196 12.44 13.18 26.85
N THR A 197 13.36 12.63 26.05
CA THR A 197 14.73 12.34 26.51
C THR A 197 15.54 13.59 26.79
N ASP A 198 15.34 14.65 26.01
CA ASP A 198 16.13 15.88 26.10
C ASP A 198 15.55 16.83 27.16
N ASN A 199 14.29 16.63 27.56
CA ASN A 199 13.65 17.34 28.66
C ASN A 199 12.61 16.48 29.39
N SER A 200 13.02 15.84 30.49
CA SER A 200 12.17 14.94 31.29
C SER A 200 10.89 15.56 31.87
N LYS A 201 10.75 16.90 31.84
CA LYS A 201 9.52 17.60 32.23
C LYS A 201 8.41 17.46 31.19
N LEU A 202 8.74 17.10 29.95
CA LEU A 202 7.78 16.93 28.88
C LEU A 202 7.27 15.49 28.84
N LYS A 203 5.95 15.36 28.90
CA LYS A 203 5.21 14.14 28.60
C LYS A 203 4.45 14.35 27.30
N ILE A 204 4.59 13.43 26.36
CA ILE A 204 4.09 13.60 25.00
C ILE A 204 3.24 12.39 24.65
N THR A 205 1.96 12.61 24.41
CA THR A 205 1.00 11.57 24.05
C THR A 205 0.68 11.70 22.57
N LEU A 206 0.88 10.62 21.79
CA LEU A 206 0.41 10.56 20.42
C LEU A 206 -1.11 10.45 20.42
N LEU A 207 -1.79 11.26 19.62
CA LEU A 207 -3.26 11.31 19.57
C LEU A 207 -3.81 10.63 18.32
N SER A 208 -3.22 10.97 17.17
CA SER A 208 -3.68 10.50 15.86
C SER A 208 -2.54 10.54 14.86
N TYR A 209 -2.68 9.78 13.78
CA TYR A 209 -1.72 9.75 12.69
C TYR A 209 -2.41 9.86 11.33
N THR A 210 -1.61 10.17 10.31
CA THR A 210 -2.02 10.15 8.93
C THR A 210 -0.86 9.81 8.01
N PHE A 211 -1.18 9.47 6.76
CA PHE A 211 -0.19 9.22 5.71
C PHE A 211 -0.34 10.22 4.58
N THR A 212 0.78 10.80 4.16
CA THR A 212 0.84 11.70 3.02
C THR A 212 1.31 10.97 1.77
N ASN A 213 1.04 11.58 0.61
CA ASN A 213 1.55 11.11 -0.67
C ASN A 213 1.19 9.65 -0.98
N LEU A 214 -0.03 9.22 -0.60
CA LEU A 214 -0.51 7.89 -0.95
C LEU A 214 -0.88 7.87 -2.43
N ASN A 215 -0.24 7.00 -3.21
CA ASN A 215 -0.44 6.96 -4.65
C ASN A 215 -1.87 6.55 -5.00
N LYS A 216 -2.51 7.27 -5.92
CA LYS A 216 -3.89 6.98 -6.35
C LYS A 216 -3.97 5.98 -7.48
N GLU A 217 -2.87 5.69 -8.17
CA GLU A 217 -2.85 4.79 -9.32
C GLU A 217 -1.59 3.93 -9.33
N SER A 218 -1.69 2.70 -9.84
CA SER A 218 -0.55 1.81 -10.03
C SER A 218 -0.78 0.88 -11.20
N ASN A 219 0.31 0.43 -11.83
CA ASN A 219 0.26 -0.66 -12.80
C ASN A 219 -0.17 -1.93 -12.09
N MET A 220 -1.11 -2.68 -12.68
CA MET A 220 -1.48 -3.97 -12.13
C MET A 220 -0.29 -4.92 -12.11
N LEU A 221 0.47 -5.03 -13.20
CA LEU A 221 1.65 -5.89 -13.27
C LEU A 221 2.84 -5.34 -12.49
N PRO A 222 3.67 -6.22 -11.89
CA PRO A 222 4.95 -5.81 -11.32
C PRO A 222 5.90 -5.29 -12.41
N GLY A 223 6.71 -4.30 -12.08
CA GLY A 223 7.63 -3.67 -13.03
C GLY A 223 8.19 -2.37 -12.46
N THR A 224 8.25 -1.32 -13.28
CA THR A 224 8.55 0.03 -12.79
C THR A 224 7.39 0.55 -11.94
N ILE A 225 7.70 1.01 -10.73
CA ILE A 225 6.74 1.64 -9.83
C ILE A 225 6.07 2.80 -10.55
N PHE A 226 4.73 2.83 -10.52
CA PHE A 226 3.96 3.89 -11.15
C PHE A 226 4.28 5.24 -10.51
N LYS A 227 4.64 6.22 -11.34
CA LYS A 227 4.88 7.60 -10.91
C LYS A 227 3.79 8.46 -11.54
N PRO A 228 2.94 9.15 -10.76
CA PRO A 228 1.91 10.01 -11.32
C PRO A 228 2.55 11.11 -12.17
N GLU A 229 1.97 11.38 -13.33
CA GLU A 229 2.43 12.43 -14.25
C GLU A 229 2.36 13.82 -13.60
N VAL A 230 1.35 14.05 -12.76
CA VAL A 230 1.14 15.28 -11.99
C VAL A 230 1.08 14.93 -10.51
N ALA A 231 2.13 15.28 -9.77
CA ALA A 231 2.23 14.96 -8.33
C ALA A 231 1.04 15.52 -7.52
N SER A 232 0.64 16.77 -7.77
CA SER A 232 -0.41 17.45 -6.98
C SER A 232 -1.79 16.79 -7.05
N THR A 233 -2.08 16.03 -8.10
CA THR A 233 -3.37 15.33 -8.26
C THR A 233 -3.25 13.81 -8.13
N GLY A 234 -2.06 13.27 -8.41
CA GLY A 234 -1.77 11.84 -8.39
C GLY A 234 -1.68 11.21 -7.00
N TYR A 235 -1.54 12.02 -5.96
CA TYR A 235 -1.53 11.55 -4.57
C TYR A 235 -2.80 11.90 -3.81
N PHE A 236 -3.19 11.02 -2.91
CA PHE A 236 -4.11 11.34 -1.82
C PHE A 236 -3.29 11.99 -0.69
N GLN A 237 -3.84 13.09 -0.16
CA GLN A 237 -3.14 13.97 0.78
C GLN A 237 -1.73 14.32 0.30
N ASN A 238 -1.66 14.87 -0.92
CA ASN A 238 -0.43 15.37 -1.49
C ASN A 238 0.18 16.39 -0.53
N PHE A 239 1.41 16.12 -0.11
CA PHE A 239 2.16 16.93 0.82
C PHE A 239 3.57 17.11 0.31
N VAL A 240 3.89 18.36 0.01
CA VAL A 240 5.24 18.83 -0.26
C VAL A 240 5.45 19.99 0.70
N ARG A 241 6.60 20.01 1.39
CA ARG A 241 6.89 21.05 2.37
C ARG A 241 7.01 22.40 1.67
N GLU A 242 6.08 23.32 1.95
CA GLU A 242 6.07 24.69 1.42
C GLU A 242 6.46 25.72 2.50
N TYR A 243 6.68 25.26 3.73
CA TYR A 243 6.98 26.06 4.92
C TYR A 243 5.84 27.05 5.24
N ASN A 244 4.60 26.64 5.00
CA ASN A 244 3.42 27.43 5.33
C ASN A 244 2.66 26.79 6.51
N PHE A 245 2.42 27.56 7.58
CA PHE A 245 1.81 27.05 8.81
C PHE A 245 0.49 26.32 8.54
N GLN A 246 0.47 25.01 8.78
CA GLN A 246 -0.71 24.15 8.63
C GLN A 246 -0.85 23.18 9.79
N THR A 247 -2.07 22.74 10.07
CA THR A 247 -2.41 21.69 11.03
C THR A 247 -3.30 20.64 10.35
N PHE A 248 -3.48 19.48 10.97
CA PHE A 248 -4.43 18.47 10.45
C PHE A 248 -5.82 19.07 10.23
N GLU A 249 -6.28 19.89 11.17
CA GLU A 249 -7.58 20.54 11.11
C GLU A 249 -7.67 21.61 10.03
N SER A 250 -6.62 22.42 9.82
CA SER A 250 -6.66 23.52 8.84
C SER A 250 -6.76 23.02 7.40
N VAL A 251 -6.17 21.86 7.10
CA VAL A 251 -6.21 21.25 5.76
C VAL A 251 -7.17 20.06 5.65
N GLY A 252 -7.85 19.71 6.73
CA GLY A 252 -8.83 18.61 6.76
C GLY A 252 -8.23 17.24 6.44
N MET A 253 -7.07 16.91 7.03
CA MET A 253 -6.45 15.61 6.80
C MET A 253 -7.34 14.46 7.32
N ALA A 254 -7.56 13.46 6.48
CA ALA A 254 -7.98 12.13 6.89
C ALA A 254 -6.96 11.58 7.89
N LYS A 255 -7.43 11.04 9.01
CA LYS A 255 -6.57 10.58 10.10
C LYS A 255 -7.20 9.39 10.80
N LYS A 256 -6.36 8.63 11.50
CA LYS A 256 -6.74 7.55 12.40
C LYS A 256 -6.24 7.86 13.80
N ASP A 257 -6.95 7.43 14.82
CA ASP A 257 -6.51 7.59 16.22
C ASP A 257 -5.40 6.59 16.52
N ILE A 258 -4.51 6.92 17.47
CA ILE A 258 -3.53 5.97 18.01
C ILE A 258 -4.27 4.96 18.88
N LYS A 259 -3.97 3.67 18.72
CA LYS A 259 -4.64 2.57 19.44
C LYS A 259 -3.68 1.56 20.09
N GLY A 260 -2.37 1.78 20.02
CA GLY A 260 -1.40 0.77 20.45
C GLY A 260 -1.34 -0.44 19.51
N GLU A 261 -0.49 -1.40 19.86
CA GLU A 261 -0.45 -2.71 19.20
C GLU A 261 -1.81 -3.42 19.33
N ASN A 262 -2.50 -3.60 18.20
CA ASN A 262 -3.70 -4.41 18.10
C ASN A 262 -3.82 -5.02 16.69
N GLU A 263 -4.54 -6.15 16.59
CA GLU A 263 -4.76 -6.84 15.31
C GLU A 263 -5.98 -6.31 14.53
N GLU A 264 -6.59 -5.19 14.94
CA GLU A 264 -7.81 -4.67 14.31
C GLU A 264 -7.49 -3.92 12.99
N ILE A 265 -8.43 -3.95 12.04
CA ILE A 265 -8.34 -3.24 10.75
C ILE A 265 -8.16 -1.73 10.96
N ASP A 266 -8.57 -1.20 12.10
CA ASP A 266 -8.51 0.22 12.41
C ASP A 266 -7.08 0.77 12.37
N ASN A 267 -6.07 -0.04 12.72
CA ASN A 267 -4.65 0.36 12.65
C ASN A 267 -4.01 0.13 11.27
N VAL A 268 -4.70 -0.57 10.36
CA VAL A 268 -4.19 -0.97 9.05
C VAL A 268 -4.51 0.08 7.99
N THR A 269 -3.55 0.43 7.15
CA THR A 269 -3.78 1.18 5.92
C THR A 269 -3.18 0.44 4.74
N TYR A 270 -4.01 0.08 3.76
CA TYR A 270 -3.52 -0.43 2.49
C TYR A 270 -3.22 0.73 1.55
N CYS A 271 -2.08 0.67 0.86
CA CYS A 271 -1.67 1.69 -0.08
C CYS A 271 -1.06 1.09 -1.35
N LEU A 272 -0.92 1.93 -2.38
CA LEU A 272 -0.20 1.56 -3.60
C LEU A 272 1.28 1.94 -3.46
N GLU A 273 2.13 1.27 -4.24
CA GLU A 273 3.57 1.56 -4.34
C GLU A 273 3.88 3.04 -4.66
N ASN A 274 4.99 3.54 -4.12
CA ASN A 274 5.48 4.90 -4.35
C ASN A 274 7.01 4.94 -4.27
N ASP A 275 7.66 5.54 -5.28
CA ASP A 275 9.11 5.75 -5.36
C ASP A 275 9.41 7.15 -5.94
N ASN A 276 8.64 8.15 -5.49
CA ASN A 276 8.86 9.53 -5.86
C ASN A 276 9.61 10.27 -4.75
N SER A 277 10.89 10.54 -4.97
CA SER A 277 11.75 11.25 -4.01
C SER A 277 11.29 12.68 -3.67
N SER A 278 10.45 13.29 -4.52
CA SER A 278 9.91 14.63 -4.28
C SER A 278 8.56 14.62 -3.58
N ALA A 279 7.96 13.44 -3.39
CA ALA A 279 6.66 13.23 -2.75
C ALA A 279 6.62 11.81 -2.16
N THR A 280 7.51 11.57 -1.20
CA THR A 280 7.64 10.30 -0.48
C THR A 280 6.41 10.06 0.39
N THR A 281 6.02 8.80 0.58
CA THR A 281 4.99 8.47 1.56
C THR A 281 5.56 8.65 2.96
N GLN A 282 4.92 9.52 3.75
CA GLN A 282 5.33 9.84 5.12
C GLN A 282 4.22 9.50 6.09
N VAL A 283 4.60 9.16 7.31
CA VAL A 283 3.69 9.21 8.46
C VAL A 283 3.81 10.57 9.12
N LEU A 284 2.66 11.19 9.41
CA LEU A 284 2.57 12.37 10.25
C LEU A 284 1.81 12.00 11.53
N TYR A 285 2.40 12.31 12.69
CA TYR A 285 1.75 12.14 13.99
C TYR A 285 1.33 13.49 14.53
N LYS A 286 0.12 13.56 15.08
CA LYS A 286 -0.35 14.64 15.96
C LYS A 286 -0.23 14.17 17.40
N ALA A 287 0.41 14.97 18.23
CA ALA A 287 0.65 14.68 19.63
C ALA A 287 0.26 15.87 20.51
N GLN A 288 0.10 15.61 21.81
CA GLN A 288 -0.12 16.62 22.82
C GLN A 288 0.95 16.54 23.90
N VAL A 289 1.47 17.72 24.26
CA VAL A 289 2.47 17.91 25.28
C VAL A 289 1.82 18.32 26.60
N VAL A 290 2.30 17.70 27.67
CA VAL A 290 2.03 18.06 29.05
C VAL A 290 3.36 18.45 29.69
N PHE A 291 3.39 19.56 30.44
CA PHE A 291 4.59 20.08 31.09
C PHE A 291 4.50 19.85 32.59
N GLU A 292 5.49 19.18 33.18
CA GLU A 292 5.51 18.82 34.62
C GLU A 292 4.26 18.07 35.11
N ASN A 293 3.64 17.29 34.23
CA ASN A 293 2.37 16.57 34.44
C ASN A 293 1.12 17.47 34.55
N GLU A 294 1.21 18.73 34.14
CA GLU A 294 0.09 19.65 34.03
C GLU A 294 -0.24 19.97 32.57
N ASN A 295 -1.53 20.01 32.26
CA ASN A 295 -2.01 20.43 30.95
C ASN A 295 -1.67 21.91 30.76
N VAL A 296 -1.04 22.20 29.62
CA VAL A 296 -0.65 23.55 29.24
C VAL A 296 -1.59 24.02 28.13
N LYS A 297 -2.17 25.21 28.33
CA LYS A 297 -3.04 25.84 27.33
C LYS A 297 -2.25 26.27 26.10
N ASN A 298 -1.05 26.81 26.28
CA ASN A 298 -0.10 27.12 25.21
C ASN A 298 1.31 26.86 25.73
N LEU A 299 2.21 26.36 24.89
CA LEU A 299 3.66 26.49 25.12
C LEU A 299 4.28 27.40 24.08
N TYR A 300 5.44 27.93 24.42
CA TYR A 300 6.23 28.79 23.56
C TYR A 300 7.68 28.32 23.54
N GLU A 301 8.23 28.08 22.36
CA GLU A 301 9.66 27.82 22.17
C GLU A 301 10.33 29.01 21.50
N VAL A 302 11.35 29.56 22.14
CA VAL A 302 12.28 30.51 21.54
C VAL A 302 13.47 29.70 21.04
N VAL A 303 13.66 29.66 19.71
CA VAL A 303 14.64 28.73 19.10
C VAL A 303 16.07 29.24 19.23
N ASN A 304 16.28 30.55 19.11
CA ASN A 304 17.60 31.16 19.00
C ASN A 304 17.74 32.39 19.92
N GLY A 305 18.99 32.70 20.29
CA GLY A 305 19.35 33.89 21.06
C GLY A 305 19.36 33.70 22.57
N ASP A 306 19.62 34.78 23.30
CA ASP A 306 19.84 34.75 24.76
C ASP A 306 18.61 34.32 25.58
N LYS A 307 17.43 34.33 24.94
CA LYS A 307 16.15 33.92 25.52
C LYS A 307 15.70 32.53 25.04
N ALA A 308 16.58 31.80 24.37
CA ALA A 308 16.27 30.46 23.86
C ALA A 308 15.83 29.53 25.01
N GLY A 309 14.75 28.80 24.77
CA GLY A 309 14.14 27.96 25.79
C GLY A 309 12.65 27.72 25.57
N LEU A 310 12.09 26.86 26.40
CA LEU A 310 10.68 26.50 26.41
C LEU A 310 9.97 27.14 27.60
N TYR A 311 8.84 27.78 27.33
CA TYR A 311 8.03 28.49 28.30
C TYR A 311 6.63 27.87 28.35
N ALA A 312 6.17 27.54 29.56
CA ALA A 312 4.89 26.85 29.78
C ALA A 312 3.68 27.79 29.80
N SER A 313 3.91 29.11 29.69
CA SER A 313 2.88 30.14 29.64
C SER A 313 3.37 31.40 28.91
N PHE A 314 2.44 32.23 28.45
CA PHE A 314 2.77 33.54 27.89
C PHE A 314 3.39 34.47 28.94
N ASP A 315 2.97 34.38 30.20
CA ASP A 315 3.50 35.19 31.30
C ASP A 315 4.99 34.91 31.53
N ASP A 316 5.39 33.62 31.54
CA ASP A 316 6.79 33.22 31.69
C ASP A 316 7.64 33.71 30.51
N LEU A 317 7.11 33.57 29.29
CA LEU A 317 7.74 34.07 28.08
C LEU A 317 7.90 35.61 28.15
N ASN A 318 6.83 36.34 28.44
CA ASN A 318 6.85 37.80 28.50
C ASN A 318 7.79 38.30 29.61
N ALA A 319 7.84 37.62 30.75
CA ALA A 319 8.80 37.91 31.81
C ALA A 319 10.26 37.76 31.33
N ALA A 320 10.58 36.72 30.55
CA ALA A 320 11.91 36.57 29.94
C ALA A 320 12.23 37.68 28.91
N TYR A 321 11.20 38.30 28.34
CA TYR A 321 11.32 39.50 27.50
C TYR A 321 11.19 40.81 28.28
N GLY A 322 11.17 40.78 29.62
CA GLY A 322 11.07 41.99 30.45
C GLY A 322 9.73 42.72 30.32
N GLY A 323 8.65 42.02 29.98
CA GLY A 323 7.32 42.59 29.78
C GLY A 323 7.12 43.26 28.41
N GLN A 324 8.05 43.11 27.48
CA GLN A 324 8.03 43.84 26.21
C GLN A 324 7.15 43.20 25.12
N LEU A 325 6.75 41.92 25.25
CA LEU A 325 5.96 41.27 24.20
C LEU A 325 4.60 41.93 23.99
N GLU A 326 4.01 42.44 25.07
CA GLU A 326 2.73 43.17 25.06
C GLU A 326 2.85 44.62 24.58
N THR A 327 4.05 45.07 24.21
CA THR A 327 4.31 46.44 23.74
C THR A 327 4.40 46.50 22.22
N ASP A 328 4.35 47.70 21.67
CA ASP A 328 4.52 47.96 20.23
C ASP A 328 5.89 47.49 19.68
N ALA A 329 6.91 47.37 20.54
CA ALA A 329 8.21 46.84 20.19
C ALA A 329 8.17 45.38 19.66
N TYR A 330 7.14 44.63 20.02
CA TYR A 330 6.90 43.25 19.58
C TYR A 330 5.48 43.06 19.05
N GLY A 331 4.87 44.11 18.48
CA GLY A 331 3.55 44.00 17.85
C GLY A 331 2.37 43.84 18.81
N ASN A 332 2.56 44.04 20.12
CA ASN A 332 1.54 43.82 21.17
C ASN A 332 1.02 42.38 21.22
N LEU A 333 1.95 41.41 21.17
CA LEU A 333 1.64 39.99 21.33
C LEU A 333 0.92 39.71 22.65
N ASN A 334 0.07 38.69 22.63
CA ASN A 334 -0.66 38.18 23.79
C ASN A 334 -0.97 36.69 23.60
N ASP A 335 -1.46 36.03 24.65
CA ASP A 335 -1.78 34.58 24.65
C ASP A 335 -2.77 34.16 23.55
N GLY A 336 -3.61 35.10 23.07
CA GLY A 336 -4.59 34.88 22.01
C GLY A 336 -4.07 35.10 20.59
N ALA A 337 -2.86 35.64 20.39
CA ALA A 337 -2.30 35.88 19.05
C ALA A 337 -1.95 34.57 18.33
N ASP A 338 -1.97 34.59 17.00
CA ASP A 338 -1.79 33.37 16.19
C ASP A 338 -0.32 32.99 16.05
N TYR A 339 -0.05 31.78 15.56
CA TYR A 339 1.31 31.30 15.30
C TYR A 339 2.13 32.30 14.46
N ALA A 340 1.53 32.87 13.42
CA ALA A 340 2.21 33.79 12.50
C ALA A 340 2.78 35.01 13.23
N ASP A 341 2.01 35.61 14.14
CA ASP A 341 2.42 36.81 14.89
C ASP A 341 3.63 36.51 15.79
N PHE A 342 3.62 35.35 16.48
CA PHE A 342 4.76 34.92 17.30
C PHE A 342 5.98 34.56 16.44
N ASN A 343 5.77 33.96 15.28
CA ASN A 343 6.84 33.50 14.40
C ASN A 343 7.64 34.66 13.80
N GLU A 344 7.05 35.85 13.62
CA GLU A 344 7.78 37.07 13.22
C GLU A 344 8.96 37.41 14.16
N TYR A 345 8.87 36.98 15.41
CA TYR A 345 9.89 37.22 16.44
C TYR A 345 10.69 35.96 16.79
N GLY A 346 10.60 34.90 15.96
CA GLY A 346 11.33 33.65 16.16
C GLY A 346 10.79 32.79 17.30
N ILE A 347 9.50 32.95 17.64
CA ILE A 347 8.83 32.23 18.72
C ILE A 347 7.85 31.24 18.11
N ARG A 348 7.99 29.95 18.44
CA ARG A 348 7.05 28.90 18.04
C ARG A 348 5.97 28.76 19.09
N LYS A 349 4.71 29.02 18.73
CA LYS A 349 3.54 28.83 19.60
C LYS A 349 2.92 27.45 19.39
N TYR A 350 2.71 26.72 20.48
CA TYR A 350 2.04 25.41 20.52
C TYR A 350 0.68 25.54 21.20
N THR A 351 -0.36 25.75 20.40
CA THR A 351 -1.73 25.88 20.90
C THR A 351 -2.22 24.55 21.48
N ASP A 352 -2.77 24.59 22.69
CA ASP A 352 -3.22 23.42 23.48
C ASP A 352 -2.14 22.34 23.68
N GLY A 353 -0.88 22.75 23.61
CA GLY A 353 0.28 21.85 23.65
C GLY A 353 0.36 20.90 22.46
N ILE A 354 -0.35 21.17 21.37
CA ILE A 354 -0.34 20.33 20.18
C ILE A 354 0.97 20.50 19.42
N CYS A 355 1.58 19.38 19.05
CA CYS A 355 2.75 19.34 18.17
C CYS A 355 2.65 18.18 17.17
N TYR A 356 3.52 18.20 16.17
CA TYR A 356 3.52 17.26 15.06
C TYR A 356 4.91 16.67 14.81
N TYR A 357 4.93 15.41 14.40
CA TYR A 357 6.13 14.70 13.96
C TYR A 357 5.91 14.17 12.55
N ALA A 358 6.96 14.18 11.73
CA ALA A 358 6.94 13.68 10.37
C ALA A 358 8.12 12.74 10.16
N GLN A 359 7.88 11.61 9.48
CA GLN A 359 8.94 10.67 9.12
C GLN A 359 8.59 9.98 7.80
N ASP A 360 9.57 9.88 6.89
CA ASP A 360 9.45 9.06 5.68
C ASP A 360 9.30 7.58 6.05
N ILE A 361 8.46 6.85 5.34
CA ILE A 361 8.39 5.39 5.46
C ILE A 361 9.49 4.79 4.58
N ILE A 362 10.42 4.07 5.20
CA ILE A 362 11.62 3.54 4.56
C ILE A 362 11.45 2.04 4.28
N THR A 363 11.70 1.62 3.04
CA THR A 363 11.96 0.20 2.73
C THR A 363 13.34 -0.17 3.26
N THR A 364 13.37 -1.06 4.24
CA THR A 364 14.58 -1.44 4.98
C THR A 364 15.63 -2.11 4.08
N SER A 365 15.18 -2.89 3.09
CA SER A 365 16.06 -3.66 2.22
C SER A 365 17.00 -2.80 1.36
N ASP A 366 16.61 -1.55 1.06
CA ASP A 366 17.45 -0.60 0.32
C ASP A 366 17.66 0.74 1.00
N ASN A 367 17.13 0.91 2.22
CA ASN A 367 17.20 2.13 3.02
C ASN A 367 16.74 3.38 2.25
N LYS A 368 15.62 3.27 1.50
CA LYS A 368 15.01 4.38 0.76
C LYS A 368 13.58 4.64 1.17
N ALA A 369 13.19 5.92 1.13
CA ALA A 369 11.81 6.37 1.29
C ALA A 369 10.97 5.95 0.08
N LYS A 370 10.45 4.72 0.12
CA LYS A 370 9.62 4.13 -0.93
C LYS A 370 8.68 3.10 -0.33
N ILE A 371 7.55 2.89 -0.99
CA ILE A 371 6.59 1.83 -0.72
C ILE A 371 6.63 0.83 -1.86
N VAL A 372 6.77 -0.45 -1.53
CA VAL A 372 6.81 -1.56 -2.47
C VAL A 372 5.61 -2.45 -2.23
N ARG A 373 4.87 -2.76 -3.30
CA ARG A 373 3.73 -3.68 -3.28
C ARG A 373 4.08 -5.02 -2.61
N ASN A 374 3.08 -5.67 -2.01
CA ASN A 374 3.22 -6.96 -1.32
C ASN A 374 4.25 -6.97 -0.18
N ASN A 375 4.40 -5.85 0.53
CA ASN A 375 5.15 -5.77 1.79
C ASN A 375 4.22 -5.25 2.90
N ILE A 376 4.56 -5.62 4.12
CA ILE A 376 3.96 -5.11 5.35
C ILE A 376 4.98 -4.18 6.00
N TYR A 377 4.58 -2.95 6.32
CA TYR A 377 5.36 -1.95 7.03
C TYR A 377 4.74 -1.74 8.40
N LYS A 378 5.43 -2.20 9.46
CA LYS A 378 5.04 -1.96 10.84
C LYS A 378 5.75 -0.75 11.38
N LEU A 379 4.99 0.20 11.92
CA LEU A 379 5.48 1.47 12.41
C LEU A 379 5.30 1.52 13.94
N GLU A 380 6.39 1.64 14.68
CA GLU A 380 6.35 1.81 16.13
C GLU A 380 7.23 2.99 16.55
N VAL A 381 6.64 3.98 17.22
CA VAL A 381 7.41 5.07 17.84
C VAL A 381 8.09 4.55 19.10
N MET A 382 9.41 4.40 19.05
CA MET A 382 10.21 3.85 20.14
C MET A 382 10.52 4.88 21.22
N SER A 383 10.79 6.12 20.81
CA SER A 383 11.08 7.22 21.74
C SER A 383 10.88 8.58 21.09
N ILE A 384 10.66 9.57 21.95
CA ILE A 384 10.55 10.98 21.57
C ILE A 384 11.61 11.76 22.34
N ARG A 385 12.40 12.56 21.62
CA ARG A 385 13.49 13.35 22.18
C ARG A 385 13.03 14.67 22.78
N GLY A 386 12.09 15.33 22.11
CA GLY A 386 11.61 16.66 22.47
C GLY A 386 10.25 16.95 21.85
N ILE A 387 9.76 18.18 22.07
CA ILE A 387 8.54 18.68 21.43
C ILE A 387 8.70 18.68 19.90
N GLY A 388 7.64 18.31 19.19
CA GLY A 388 7.60 18.35 17.73
C GLY A 388 7.47 19.76 17.17
N GLU A 389 7.09 19.87 15.91
CA GLU A 389 6.77 21.15 15.28
C GLU A 389 5.35 21.61 15.67
N PRO A 390 5.06 22.91 15.74
CA PRO A 390 3.73 23.43 16.09
C PRO A 390 2.67 23.21 14.98
N GLY A 391 3.12 22.85 13.77
CA GLY A 391 2.29 22.52 12.62
C GLY A 391 2.94 21.41 11.77
N ILE A 392 2.21 20.90 10.79
CA ILE A 392 2.69 19.87 9.86
C ILE A 392 3.62 20.44 8.77
N ASP A 393 3.39 21.70 8.43
CA ASP A 393 4.25 22.49 7.56
C ASP A 393 4.41 23.83 8.28
N THR A 394 5.64 24.21 8.60
CA THR A 394 5.92 25.36 9.47
C THR A 394 7.05 26.17 8.86
N PRO A 395 6.93 27.51 8.78
CA PRO A 395 8.07 28.38 8.52
C PRO A 395 8.97 28.36 9.74
N THR A 396 9.80 27.33 9.85
CA THR A 396 10.61 27.06 11.03
C THR A 396 11.80 28.02 11.08
N PRO A 397 12.01 28.78 12.17
CA PRO A 397 13.30 29.42 12.44
C PRO A 397 14.31 28.32 12.78
N GLY A 398 15.39 28.19 12.00
CA GLY A 398 16.39 27.12 12.16
C GLY A 398 16.10 25.85 11.36
N ASP A 399 17.05 24.92 11.33
CA ASP A 399 16.91 23.66 10.60
C ASP A 399 15.93 22.70 11.32
N PRO A 400 15.03 22.01 10.60
CA PRO A 400 14.16 21.00 11.19
C PRO A 400 15.01 19.85 11.76
N ILE A 401 14.75 19.47 13.01
CA ILE A 401 15.41 18.34 13.68
C ILE A 401 14.38 17.23 13.86
N THR A 402 14.70 16.01 13.42
CA THR A 402 13.86 14.84 13.73
C THR A 402 13.94 14.54 15.24
N MET A 403 12.82 14.75 15.92
CA MET A 403 12.68 14.54 17.38
C MET A 403 12.08 13.17 17.73
N LEU A 404 11.81 12.34 16.74
CA LEU A 404 11.14 11.05 16.89
C LEU A 404 12.04 9.91 16.42
N ALA A 405 12.14 8.84 17.21
CA ALA A 405 12.74 7.59 16.78
C ALA A 405 11.61 6.62 16.39
N LEU A 406 11.48 6.38 15.08
CA LEU A 406 10.52 5.43 14.50
C LEU A 406 11.26 4.13 14.18
N ASP A 407 10.79 3.01 14.70
CA ASP A 407 11.13 1.71 14.14
C ASP A 407 10.21 1.41 12.96
N ILE A 408 10.81 0.97 11.86
CA ILE A 408 10.09 0.53 10.67
C ILE A 408 10.55 -0.88 10.37
N THR A 409 9.67 -1.84 10.63
CA THR A 409 9.90 -3.24 10.30
C THR A 409 9.18 -3.58 9.00
N GLU A 410 9.96 -3.95 7.97
CA GLU A 410 9.45 -4.40 6.68
C GLU A 410 9.45 -5.93 6.63
N GLU A 411 8.28 -6.51 6.42
CA GLU A 411 8.12 -7.96 6.27
C GLU A 411 7.49 -8.31 4.92
N ALA A 412 7.85 -9.49 4.41
CA ALA A 412 7.19 -10.03 3.24
C ALA A 412 5.70 -10.30 3.56
N TRP A 413 4.79 -9.77 2.75
CA TRP A 413 3.37 -10.07 2.90
C TRP A 413 3.06 -11.46 2.35
N THR A 414 3.20 -12.45 3.21
CA THR A 414 3.02 -13.85 2.85
C THR A 414 1.58 -14.32 3.08
N ILE A 415 1.31 -15.57 2.74
CA ILE A 415 0.02 -16.21 2.94
C ILE A 415 0.02 -17.10 4.19
N ASN A 416 -1.11 -17.14 4.87
CA ASN A 416 -1.38 -18.07 5.94
C ASN A 416 -1.83 -19.42 5.35
N GLU A 417 -1.09 -20.50 5.59
CA GLU A 417 -1.46 -21.84 5.11
C GLU A 417 -2.83 -22.30 5.62
N ASN A 418 -3.27 -21.82 6.80
CA ASN A 418 -4.57 -22.14 7.39
C ASN A 418 -5.72 -21.24 6.91
N GLY A 419 -5.41 -20.12 6.25
CA GLY A 419 -6.43 -19.16 5.80
C GLY A 419 -7.15 -19.59 4.52
N PHE A 420 -6.74 -20.68 3.88
CA PHE A 420 -7.39 -21.14 2.68
C PHE A 420 -8.46 -22.19 2.99
N SER A 421 -9.72 -21.81 2.80
CA SER A 421 -10.84 -22.74 2.69
C SER A 421 -11.66 -22.30 1.48
N LEU A 422 -11.67 -23.10 0.42
CA LEU A 422 -12.54 -22.87 -0.74
C LEU A 422 -13.99 -23.27 -0.41
#